data_AF-A0AAW0L0Q1-F1
#
_entry.id   AF-A0AAW0L0Q1-F1
#
_cell.length_a   1.000
_cell.length_b   1.000
_cell.length_c   1.000
_cell.angle_alpha   90.00
_cell.angle_beta   90.00
_cell.angle_gamma   90.00
#
_symmetry.space_group_name_H-M   'P 1'
#
loop_
_entity.id
_entity.type
_entity.pdbx_description
1 polymer ?
#
loop_
_entity_poly.entity_id
_entity_poly.type
_entity_poly.pdbx_seq_one_letter_code
_entity_poly.pdbx_strand_id
1 'polypeptide(L)'
;LDDGFGRINASQCENGTVLCEGLQDGNHKFEVCPNGTQGVGCSSYNWTVDTIPPTANITTSTDFTNALNVSINISFSEPCNGGQGFVCSSVNACNLLVHGAGKVIPNSLKILQPNLQYFVLVGLSSTDQYGRVILVMDKNFCTDSAGNKFERNKNSNFTLRFGEWIIN
;
A
#
# COMPACT_ATOMS: atom_id res chain seq x y z
N LEU A 1 -14.77 -27.87 -7.33
CA LEU A 1 -13.39 -28.39 -7.38
C LEU A 1 -12.53 -27.21 -7.81
N ASP A 2 -11.54 -26.81 -7.01
CA ASP A 2 -10.65 -25.66 -7.32
C ASP A 2 -9.66 -26.04 -8.43
N ASP A 3 -9.57 -25.22 -9.47
CA ASP A 3 -8.85 -25.52 -10.72
C ASP A 3 -7.77 -24.50 -11.10
N GLY A 4 -7.19 -23.78 -10.13
CA GLY A 4 -6.06 -22.87 -10.40
C GLY A 4 -4.98 -22.85 -9.32
N PHE A 5 -4.30 -23.93 -8.91
CA PHE A 5 -3.78 -25.04 -9.72
C PHE A 5 -3.66 -26.37 -8.92
N GLY A 6 -4.24 -26.46 -7.72
CA GLY A 6 -4.05 -27.54 -6.75
C GLY A 6 -5.28 -28.41 -6.57
N ARG A 7 -5.15 -29.72 -6.78
CA ARG A 7 -6.23 -30.72 -6.71
C ARG A 7 -6.99 -30.64 -5.38
N ILE A 8 -8.21 -30.08 -5.38
CA ILE A 8 -9.18 -30.38 -4.32
C ILE A 8 -9.78 -31.76 -4.62
N ASN A 9 -9.25 -32.80 -3.98
CA ASN A 9 -9.93 -34.09 -3.97
C ASN A 9 -11.13 -33.99 -3.02
N ALA A 10 -12.34 -34.02 -3.58
CA ALA A 10 -13.59 -34.07 -2.82
C ALA A 10 -13.69 -35.27 -1.84
N SER A 11 -12.73 -36.20 -1.87
CA SER A 11 -12.62 -37.34 -0.97
C SER A 11 -12.12 -37.00 0.45
N GLN A 12 -11.78 -35.73 0.75
CA GLN A 12 -11.26 -35.31 2.08
C GLN A 12 -12.25 -34.52 2.93
N CYS A 13 -13.54 -34.56 2.63
CA CYS A 13 -14.56 -33.97 3.50
C CYS A 13 -14.76 -34.85 4.75
N GLU A 14 -13.80 -34.83 5.67
CA GLU A 14 -13.93 -35.46 6.99
C GLU A 14 -14.75 -34.53 7.89
N ASN A 15 -15.86 -35.06 8.42
CA ASN A 15 -16.70 -34.35 9.39
C ASN A 15 -17.20 -32.95 8.93
N GLY A 16 -17.38 -32.76 7.62
CA GLY A 16 -17.88 -31.50 7.04
C GLY A 16 -16.84 -30.39 6.88
N THR A 17 -15.54 -30.70 7.04
CA THR A 17 -14.44 -29.73 6.86
C THR A 17 -13.61 -30.08 5.63
N VAL A 18 -13.17 -29.07 4.89
CA VAL A 18 -12.21 -29.20 3.78
C VAL A 18 -11.03 -28.29 4.08
N LEU A 19 -9.82 -28.86 4.06
CA LEU A 19 -8.57 -28.13 4.21
C LEU A 19 -8.04 -27.76 2.81
N CYS A 20 -7.82 -26.48 2.57
CA CYS A 20 -7.23 -25.96 1.34
C CYS A 20 -5.85 -25.37 1.66
N GLU A 21 -4.79 -26.06 1.27
CA GLU A 21 -3.40 -25.65 1.49
C GLU A 21 -2.67 -25.44 0.15
N GLY A 22 -1.63 -24.61 0.16
CA GLY A 22 -0.79 -24.38 -1.02
C GLY A 22 -1.51 -23.68 -2.17
N LEU A 23 -2.57 -22.94 -1.86
CA LEU A 23 -3.25 -22.08 -2.82
C LEU A 23 -2.32 -20.95 -3.28
N GLN A 24 -2.34 -20.67 -4.58
CA GLN A 24 -1.63 -19.52 -5.14
C GLN A 24 -2.46 -18.25 -4.94
N ASP A 25 -1.84 -17.09 -5.06
CA ASP A 25 -2.57 -15.83 -5.02
C ASP A 25 -3.59 -15.75 -6.16
N GLY A 26 -4.79 -15.28 -5.85
CA GLY A 26 -5.88 -15.19 -6.80
C GLY A 26 -7.25 -15.48 -6.19
N ASN A 27 -8.25 -15.51 -7.06
CA ASN A 27 -9.63 -15.82 -6.67
C ASN A 27 -9.83 -17.33 -6.69
N HIS A 28 -10.46 -17.84 -5.63
CA HIS A 28 -10.81 -19.23 -5.48
C HIS A 28 -12.30 -19.39 -5.26
N LYS A 29 -12.81 -20.54 -5.72
CA LYS A 29 -14.20 -20.94 -5.55
C LYS A 29 -14.27 -22.35 -4.99
N PHE A 30 -14.93 -22.48 -3.86
CA PHE A 30 -15.31 -23.75 -3.28
C PHE A 30 -16.77 -23.99 -3.60
N GLU A 31 -17.10 -25.17 -4.09
CA GLU A 31 -18.44 -25.53 -4.50
C GLU A 31 -18.80 -26.92 -3.96
N VAL A 32 -19.97 -27.00 -3.34
CA VAL A 32 -20.54 -28.23 -2.78
C VAL A 32 -21.79 -28.57 -3.57
N CYS A 33 -21.78 -29.73 -4.21
CA CYS A 33 -22.91 -30.27 -4.96
C CYS A 33 -23.34 -31.61 -4.33
N PRO A 34 -24.63 -31.83 -4.07
CA PRO A 34 -25.11 -33.14 -3.64
C PRO A 34 -25.06 -34.15 -4.80
N ASN A 35 -24.60 -35.36 -4.52
CA ASN A 35 -24.69 -36.48 -5.47
C ASN A 35 -26.10 -37.10 -5.37
N GLY A 36 -26.98 -36.83 -6.33
CA GLY A 36 -28.30 -37.47 -6.38
C GLY A 36 -29.29 -36.83 -7.38
N THR A 37 -30.32 -37.59 -7.76
CA THR A 37 -31.36 -37.22 -8.75
C THR A 37 -32.38 -36.18 -8.27
N GLN A 38 -32.23 -35.62 -7.06
CA GLN A 38 -33.27 -34.77 -6.44
C GLN A 38 -33.24 -33.28 -6.82
N GLY A 39 -32.47 -32.87 -7.83
CA GLY A 39 -32.53 -31.49 -8.34
C GLY A 39 -32.09 -30.40 -7.34
N VAL A 40 -31.35 -30.77 -6.29
CA VAL A 40 -30.82 -29.82 -5.31
C VAL A 40 -29.59 -29.15 -5.92
N GLY A 41 -29.61 -27.81 -6.01
CA GLY A 41 -28.54 -27.02 -6.62
C GLY A 41 -27.23 -27.03 -5.82
N CYS A 42 -26.12 -26.74 -6.49
CA CYS A 42 -24.84 -26.54 -5.83
C CYS A 42 -24.82 -25.23 -5.03
N SER A 43 -24.07 -25.22 -3.93
CA SER A 43 -23.75 -23.99 -3.18
C SER A 43 -22.28 -23.67 -3.38
N SER A 44 -21.93 -22.38 -3.44
CA SER A 44 -20.54 -21.97 -3.64
C SER A 44 -20.13 -20.81 -2.72
N TYR A 45 -18.85 -20.78 -2.39
CA TYR A 45 -18.20 -19.75 -1.63
C TYR A 45 -16.95 -19.29 -2.38
N ASN A 46 -16.80 -17.98 -2.54
CA ASN A 46 -15.64 -17.38 -3.20
C ASN A 46 -14.78 -16.67 -2.16
N TRP A 47 -13.46 -16.78 -2.29
CA TRP A 47 -12.49 -16.00 -1.52
C TRP A 47 -11.30 -15.64 -2.39
N THR A 48 -10.44 -14.78 -1.86
CA THR A 48 -9.17 -14.42 -2.48
C THR A 48 -8.05 -14.85 -1.56
N VAL A 49 -7.02 -15.46 -2.12
CA VAL A 49 -5.72 -15.64 -1.46
C VAL A 49 -4.82 -14.54 -1.98
N ASP A 50 -4.16 -13.84 -1.07
CA ASP A 50 -3.25 -12.75 -1.38
C ASP A 50 -2.15 -12.72 -0.34
N THR A 51 -0.93 -12.97 -0.78
CA THR A 51 0.27 -13.02 0.06
C THR A 51 1.20 -11.83 -0.18
N ILE A 52 0.82 -10.90 -1.06
CA ILE A 52 1.66 -9.76 -1.43
C ILE A 52 1.34 -8.57 -0.55
N PRO A 53 2.33 -8.00 0.17
CA PRO A 53 2.08 -6.81 0.96
C PRO A 53 1.95 -5.54 0.12
N PRO A 54 1.12 -4.56 0.56
CA PRO A 54 1.08 -3.27 -0.06
C PRO A 54 2.43 -2.56 0.06
N THR A 55 2.93 -2.03 -1.04
CA THR A 55 4.13 -1.19 -1.10
C THR A 55 3.76 0.22 -1.57
N ALA A 56 4.66 1.19 -1.42
CA ALA A 56 4.42 2.57 -1.87
C ALA A 56 5.59 3.14 -2.65
N ASN A 57 5.25 4.01 -3.61
CA ASN A 57 6.15 4.80 -4.42
C ASN A 57 6.01 6.28 -4.04
N ILE A 58 7.13 6.92 -3.72
CA ILE A 58 7.21 8.37 -3.48
C ILE A 58 7.77 9.02 -4.75
N THR A 59 7.02 9.97 -5.31
CA THR A 59 7.43 10.69 -6.51
C THR A 59 7.26 12.20 -6.35
N THR A 60 8.12 12.94 -7.03
CA THR A 60 8.10 14.40 -7.14
C THR A 60 8.37 14.78 -8.59
N SER A 61 8.14 16.04 -8.97
CA SER A 61 8.50 16.51 -10.31
C SER A 61 10.00 16.74 -10.51
N THR A 62 10.78 16.77 -9.42
CA THR A 62 12.21 17.08 -9.46
C THR A 62 12.95 16.57 -8.23
N ASP A 63 14.19 16.15 -8.45
CA ASP A 63 15.13 15.73 -7.41
C ASP A 63 15.94 16.93 -6.86
N PHE A 64 15.78 18.11 -7.46
CA PHE A 64 16.39 19.38 -7.04
C PHE A 64 15.42 20.57 -7.17
N THR A 65 15.36 21.45 -6.16
CA THR A 65 14.51 22.66 -6.22
C THR A 65 15.14 23.84 -5.47
N ASN A 66 14.80 25.06 -5.87
CA ASN A 66 15.06 26.29 -5.10
C ASN A 66 13.79 26.85 -4.43
N ALA A 67 12.65 26.15 -4.57
CA ALA A 67 11.41 26.54 -3.92
C ALA A 67 11.43 26.22 -2.42
N LEU A 68 10.59 26.92 -1.65
CA LEU A 68 10.43 26.69 -0.20
C LEU A 68 9.49 25.52 0.13
N ASN A 69 8.87 24.90 -0.87
CA ASN A 69 8.07 23.69 -0.70
C ASN A 69 8.11 22.85 -1.98
N VAL A 70 7.74 21.59 -1.82
CA VAL A 70 7.68 20.60 -2.90
C VAL A 70 6.40 19.78 -2.78
N SER A 71 5.84 19.44 -3.94
CA SER A 71 4.72 18.53 -4.08
C SER A 71 5.20 17.08 -4.07
N ILE A 72 4.69 16.28 -3.13
CA ILE A 72 4.99 14.87 -3.00
C ILE A 72 3.75 14.06 -3.36
N ASN A 73 3.88 13.18 -4.36
CA ASN A 73 2.86 12.20 -4.69
C ASN A 73 3.25 10.85 -4.11
N ILE A 74 2.28 10.17 -3.51
CA ILE A 74 2.44 8.84 -2.92
C ILE A 74 1.43 7.93 -3.59
N SER A 75 1.89 6.83 -4.17
CA SER A 75 1.02 5.81 -4.75
C SER A 75 1.32 4.44 -4.15
N PHE A 76 0.29 3.73 -3.70
CA PHE A 76 0.39 2.36 -3.23
C PHE A 76 0.24 1.36 -4.38
N SER A 77 0.86 0.18 -4.28
CA SER A 77 0.69 -0.91 -5.26
C SER A 77 -0.73 -1.47 -5.29
N GLU A 78 -1.44 -1.34 -4.18
CA GLU A 78 -2.80 -1.81 -3.94
C GLU A 78 -3.44 -1.01 -2.78
N PRO A 79 -4.76 -1.12 -2.56
CA PRO A 79 -5.42 -0.41 -1.48
C PRO A 79 -4.85 -0.76 -0.10
N CYS A 80 -4.28 0.22 0.60
CA CYS A 80 -3.80 0.06 1.98
C CYS A 80 -4.79 0.73 2.94
N ASN A 81 -5.90 0.04 3.20
CA ASN A 81 -7.08 0.57 3.90
C ASN A 81 -7.27 0.02 5.32
N GLY A 82 -6.51 -0.98 5.73
CA GLY A 82 -6.52 -1.49 7.11
C GLY A 82 -5.95 -0.49 8.11
N GLY A 83 -6.49 -0.51 9.33
CA GLY A 83 -6.13 0.46 10.37
C GLY A 83 -6.70 1.84 10.07
N GLN A 84 -5.83 2.86 10.00
CA GLN A 84 -6.20 4.23 9.62
C GLN A 84 -5.84 4.56 8.16
N GLY A 85 -5.28 3.59 7.41
CA GLY A 85 -4.70 3.85 6.10
C GLY A 85 -3.51 4.83 6.17
N PHE A 86 -3.25 5.53 5.08
CA PHE A 86 -2.24 6.59 5.06
C PHE A 86 -2.80 7.88 5.68
N VAL A 87 -2.17 8.34 6.76
CA VAL A 87 -2.49 9.61 7.42
C VAL A 87 -1.31 10.57 7.36
N CYS A 88 -1.62 11.86 7.21
CA CYS A 88 -0.63 12.93 7.20
C CYS A 88 -1.26 14.29 7.54
N SER A 89 -1.65 14.47 8.80
CA SER A 89 -2.34 15.69 9.26
C SER A 89 -1.37 16.74 9.81
N SER A 90 -0.25 16.31 10.40
CA SER A 90 0.75 17.21 10.98
C SER A 90 2.14 16.58 10.96
N VAL A 91 3.15 17.35 11.38
CA VAL A 91 4.54 16.88 11.52
C VAL A 91 4.70 15.69 12.47
N ASN A 92 3.82 15.57 13.48
CA ASN A 92 3.88 14.49 14.48
C ASN A 92 2.86 13.37 14.21
N ALA A 93 2.00 13.55 13.20
CA ALA A 93 0.94 12.62 12.84
C ALA A 93 0.92 12.46 11.32
N CYS A 94 2.01 11.88 10.80
CA CYS A 94 2.15 11.60 9.38
C CYS A 94 2.98 10.33 9.16
N ASN A 95 2.48 9.45 8.28
CA ASN A 95 3.22 8.27 7.85
C ASN A 95 4.27 8.56 6.78
N LEU A 96 4.36 9.80 6.27
CA LEU A 96 5.51 10.25 5.50
C LEU A 96 6.53 10.88 6.47
N LEU A 97 7.62 10.17 6.71
CA LEU A 97 8.73 10.64 7.52
C LEU A 97 9.61 11.56 6.68
N VAL A 98 9.95 12.72 7.24
CA VAL A 98 10.82 13.72 6.60
C VAL A 98 12.07 13.88 7.45
N HIS A 99 13.22 13.48 6.90
CA HIS A 99 14.52 13.64 7.53
C HIS A 99 15.31 14.77 6.88
N GLY A 100 16.05 15.54 7.68
CA GLY A 100 16.87 16.65 7.22
C GLY A 100 16.15 18.00 7.34
N ALA A 101 16.54 18.95 6.49
CA ALA A 101 16.13 20.35 6.55
C ALA A 101 14.76 20.58 5.85
N GLY A 102 13.74 19.85 6.29
CA GLY A 102 12.38 19.97 5.77
C GLY A 102 11.36 19.33 6.71
N LYS A 103 10.09 19.70 6.56
CA LYS A 103 8.97 19.17 7.35
C LYS A 103 7.73 19.09 6.48
N VAL A 104 6.87 18.11 6.73
CA VAL A 104 5.51 18.11 6.15
C VAL A 104 4.80 19.41 6.53
N ILE A 105 4.11 20.01 5.56
CA ILE A 105 3.20 21.12 5.82
C ILE A 105 1.91 20.54 6.40
N PRO A 106 1.50 20.92 7.64
CA PRO A 106 0.27 20.42 8.24
C PRO A 106 -0.96 20.66 7.37
N ASN A 107 -1.92 19.74 7.40
CA ASN A 107 -3.18 19.79 6.64
C ASN A 107 -3.02 19.95 5.11
N SER A 108 -1.86 19.62 4.55
CA SER A 108 -1.63 19.67 3.09
C SER A 108 -2.03 18.39 2.36
N LEU A 109 -2.38 17.33 3.09
CA LEU A 109 -2.81 16.05 2.55
C LEU A 109 -4.05 16.23 1.66
N LYS A 110 -3.95 15.73 0.42
CA LYS A 110 -5.08 15.55 -0.49
C LYS A 110 -5.17 14.09 -0.89
N ILE A 111 -6.38 13.56 -0.82
CA ILE A 111 -6.68 12.20 -1.29
C ILE A 111 -7.03 12.32 -2.77
N LEU A 112 -6.19 11.76 -3.65
CA LEU A 112 -6.43 11.76 -5.09
C LEU A 112 -7.28 10.55 -5.48
N GLN A 113 -6.93 9.38 -4.92
CA GLN A 113 -7.70 8.16 -5.00
C GLN A 113 -7.69 7.49 -3.62
N PRO A 114 -8.86 7.27 -2.99
CA PRO A 114 -8.91 6.64 -1.67
C PRO A 114 -8.10 5.35 -1.60
N ASN A 115 -7.30 5.20 -0.54
CA ASN A 115 -6.47 4.03 -0.26
C ASN A 115 -5.31 3.74 -1.24
N LEU A 116 -5.20 4.51 -2.34
CA LEU A 116 -4.24 4.24 -3.41
C LEU A 116 -3.31 5.42 -3.71
N GLN A 117 -3.83 6.65 -3.78
CA GLN A 117 -3.05 7.80 -4.23
C GLN A 117 -3.30 9.04 -3.38
N TYR A 118 -2.20 9.66 -2.97
CA TYR A 118 -2.19 10.80 -2.08
C TYR A 118 -1.20 11.86 -2.55
N PHE A 119 -1.47 13.08 -2.14
CA PHE A 119 -0.62 14.24 -2.36
C PHE A 119 -0.36 14.93 -1.02
N VAL A 120 0.88 15.34 -0.76
CA VAL A 120 1.30 16.06 0.45
C VAL A 120 2.30 17.14 0.06
N LEU A 121 2.28 18.29 0.74
CA LEU A 121 3.32 19.30 0.61
C LEU A 121 4.38 19.12 1.69
N VAL A 122 5.65 19.17 1.29
CA VAL A 122 6.79 19.23 2.21
C VAL A 122 7.42 20.61 2.09
N GLY A 123 7.50 21.32 3.21
CA GLY A 123 8.21 22.58 3.34
C GLY A 123 9.71 22.32 3.51
N LEU A 124 10.52 23.15 2.86
CA LEU A 124 11.98 23.13 2.91
C LEU A 124 12.47 24.29 3.76
N SER A 125 13.66 24.13 4.34
CA SER A 125 14.26 25.17 5.16
C SER A 125 14.50 26.44 4.34
N SER A 126 14.02 27.58 4.84
CA SER A 126 14.27 28.90 4.25
C SER A 126 15.56 29.54 4.76
N THR A 127 16.20 28.95 5.76
CA THR A 127 17.43 29.49 6.38
C THR A 127 18.69 28.80 5.85
N ASP A 128 18.55 27.59 5.31
CA ASP A 128 19.65 26.86 4.72
C ASP A 128 19.79 27.25 3.24
N GLN A 129 20.98 27.71 2.86
CA GLN A 129 21.29 28.06 1.46
C GLN A 129 21.20 26.85 0.52
N TYR A 130 21.49 25.66 1.05
CA TYR A 130 21.32 24.38 0.37
C TYR A 130 21.10 23.27 1.41
N GLY A 131 20.50 22.17 0.99
CA GLY A 131 20.26 21.04 1.88
C GLY A 131 19.78 19.79 1.18
N ARG A 132 19.55 18.76 2.00
CA ARG A 132 19.03 17.46 1.57
C ARG A 132 17.88 17.05 2.48
N VAL A 133 16.80 16.61 1.86
CA VAL A 133 15.63 16.05 2.53
C VAL A 133 15.46 14.61 2.06
N ILE A 134 15.30 13.69 3.00
CA ILE A 134 15.05 12.28 2.72
C ILE A 134 13.63 11.98 3.18
N LEU A 135 12.78 11.62 2.22
CA LEU A 135 11.40 11.23 2.41
C LEU A 135 11.33 9.72 2.51
N VAL A 136 10.66 9.21 3.53
CA VAL A 136 10.54 7.76 3.76
C VAL A 136 9.13 7.46 4.25
N MET A 137 8.44 6.51 3.63
CA MET A 137 7.17 6.02 4.17
C MET A 137 7.39 5.37 5.53
N ASP A 138 6.43 5.38 6.45
CA ASP A 138 6.54 4.68 7.72
C ASP A 138 6.45 3.15 7.54
N LYS A 139 6.60 2.33 8.58
CA LYS A 139 6.43 0.87 8.51
C LYS A 139 5.10 0.46 9.16
N ASN A 140 4.47 -0.61 8.64
CA ASN A 140 3.37 -1.32 9.30
C ASN A 140 2.17 -0.43 9.74
N PHE A 141 1.91 0.68 9.05
CA PHE A 141 0.86 1.63 9.44
C PHE A 141 -0.52 1.28 8.85
N CYS A 142 -0.57 0.42 7.82
CA CYS A 142 -1.79 -0.07 7.21
C CYS A 142 -1.63 -1.51 6.74
N THR A 143 -2.75 -2.15 6.43
CA THR A 143 -2.82 -3.46 5.77
C THR A 143 -3.68 -3.37 4.51
N ASP A 144 -3.54 -4.35 3.63
CA ASP A 144 -4.52 -4.59 2.58
C ASP A 144 -5.78 -5.31 3.14
N SER A 145 -6.64 -5.80 2.24
CA SER A 145 -7.87 -6.52 2.58
C SER A 145 -7.63 -7.98 3.01
N ALA A 146 -6.50 -8.59 2.67
CA ALA A 146 -6.09 -9.92 3.11
C ALA A 146 -5.34 -9.88 4.46
N GLY A 147 -4.97 -8.69 4.92
CA GLY A 147 -4.26 -8.45 6.17
C GLY A 147 -2.74 -8.38 6.04
N ASN A 148 -2.17 -8.38 4.84
CA ASN A 148 -0.73 -8.20 4.70
C ASN A 148 -0.37 -6.76 5.10
N LYS A 149 0.70 -6.62 5.89
CA LYS A 149 1.14 -5.33 6.44
C LYS A 149 2.00 -4.58 5.44
N PHE A 150 1.79 -3.28 5.32
CA PHE A 150 2.61 -2.42 4.47
C PHE A 150 4.11 -2.68 4.60
N GLU A 151 4.76 -2.93 3.48
CA GLU A 151 6.20 -3.17 3.38
C GLU A 151 6.90 -2.11 2.52
N ARG A 152 8.02 -1.58 3.04
CA ARG A 152 8.83 -0.61 2.31
C ARG A 152 9.65 -1.34 1.25
N ASN A 153 9.69 -0.77 0.05
CA ASN A 153 10.64 -1.18 -1.00
C ASN A 153 11.58 -0.02 -1.36
N LYS A 154 12.36 -0.20 -2.43
CA LYS A 154 13.29 0.83 -2.95
C LYS A 154 12.59 2.14 -3.34
N ASN A 155 11.32 2.09 -3.70
CA ASN A 155 10.53 3.26 -4.14
C ASN A 155 9.80 3.93 -2.97
N SER A 156 9.80 3.33 -1.79
CA SER A 156 9.22 3.91 -0.55
C SER A 156 10.12 4.94 0.11
N ASN A 157 11.19 5.37 -0.57
CA ASN A 157 12.09 6.43 -0.16
C ASN A 157 12.44 7.33 -1.36
N PHE A 158 12.64 8.62 -1.10
CA PHE A 158 13.05 9.58 -2.10
C PHE A 158 14.01 10.60 -1.48
N THR A 159 15.05 11.00 -2.21
CA THR A 159 15.99 12.03 -1.76
C THR A 159 15.87 13.27 -2.62
N LEU A 160 15.49 14.38 -1.98
CA LEU A 160 15.42 15.70 -2.60
C LEU A 160 16.61 16.55 -2.14
N ARG A 161 17.21 17.28 -3.07
CA ARG A 161 18.16 18.36 -2.75
C ARG A 161 17.51 19.71 -3.00
N PHE A 162 17.93 20.72 -2.24
CA PHE A 162 17.51 22.08 -2.50
C PHE A 162 18.66 23.06 -2.36
N GLY A 163 18.53 24.21 -3.00
CA GLY A 163 19.46 25.33 -2.86
C GLY A 163 19.40 26.30 -4.03
N GLU A 164 20.03 27.45 -3.87
CA GLU A 164 20.17 28.44 -4.93
C GLU A 164 21.48 28.18 -5.70
N TRP A 165 21.37 27.96 -7.02
CA TRP A 165 22.54 28.00 -7.89
C TRP A 165 22.99 29.46 -7.99
N ILE A 166 24.00 29.85 -7.22
CA ILE A 166 24.71 31.11 -7.47
C ILE A 166 25.60 30.89 -8.68
N ILE A 167 25.18 31.41 -9.83
CA ILE A 167 26.07 31.60 -10.98
C ILE A 167 26.82 32.91 -10.69
N ASN A 168 28.09 32.81 -10.30
CA ASN A 168 29.02 33.95 -10.31
C ASN A 168 29.68 34.06 -11.68
#